data_AF-A0A1B9KV73-F1
#
_entry.id   AF-A0A1B9KV73-F1
#
_cell.length_a   1.000
_cell.length_b   1.000
_cell.length_c   1.000
_cell.angle_alpha   90.00
_cell.angle_beta   90.00
_cell.angle_gamma   90.00
#
_symmetry.space_group_name_H-M   'P 1'
#
loop_
_entity.id
_entity.type
_entity.pdbx_description
1 polymer ?
#
loop_
_entity_poly.entity_id
_entity_poly.type
_entity_poly.pdbx_seq_one_letter_code
_entity_poly.pdbx_strand_id
1 'polypeptide(L)'
;MVIIMKTNEWKQTVAILHQAFNDGYSLDILKLLMTADERDALITRVKIVHSLLDGSINQRQLKEQLGIGIATVTRGSNSLKEVTPEFKKWLENIFLNSNN
;
A
#
# COMPACT_ATOMS: atom_id res chain seq x y z
N MET A 1 10.41 27.07 -7.34
CA MET A 1 9.83 27.22 -5.98
C MET A 1 8.67 26.25 -5.68
N VAL A 2 7.86 25.83 -6.67
CA VAL A 2 6.66 24.98 -6.47
C VAL A 2 6.95 23.53 -6.03
N ILE A 3 8.06 22.91 -6.48
CA ILE A 3 8.37 21.51 -6.16
C ILE A 3 8.78 21.32 -4.69
N ILE A 4 9.44 22.31 -4.10
CA ILE A 4 9.95 22.24 -2.72
C ILE A 4 8.79 22.33 -1.71
N MET A 5 7.79 23.19 -1.98
CA MET A 5 6.60 23.32 -1.12
C MET A 5 5.82 22.01 -1.02
N LYS A 6 5.56 21.33 -2.15
CA LYS A 6 4.83 20.05 -2.16
C LYS A 6 5.53 18.95 -1.35
N THR A 7 6.86 18.91 -1.40
CA THR A 7 7.64 17.94 -0.61
C THR A 7 7.56 18.23 0.89
N ASN A 8 7.50 19.49 1.29
CA ASN A 8 7.38 19.86 2.71
C ASN A 8 5.97 19.61 3.24
N GLU A 9 4.94 19.97 2.49
CA GLU A 9 3.54 19.69 2.81
C GLU A 9 3.28 18.19 2.92
N TRP A 10 3.87 17.39 2.02
CA TRP A 10 3.80 15.93 2.10
C TRP A 10 4.48 15.40 3.38
N LYS A 11 5.69 15.87 3.70
CA LYS A 11 6.38 15.47 4.94
C LYS A 11 5.58 15.81 6.19
N GLN A 12 4.95 16.99 6.23
CA GLN A 12 4.07 17.39 7.33
C GLN A 12 2.84 16.50 7.43
N THR A 13 2.23 16.15 6.29
CA THR A 13 1.10 15.22 6.23
C THR A 13 1.50 13.85 6.81
N VAL A 14 2.65 13.32 6.41
CA VAL A 14 3.19 12.05 6.93
C VAL A 14 3.49 12.14 8.42
N ALA A 15 4.01 13.27 8.91
CA ALA A 15 4.30 13.47 10.32
C ALA A 15 3.02 13.43 11.19
N ILE A 16 1.91 14.01 10.71
CA ILE A 16 0.61 13.93 11.39
C ILE A 16 0.10 12.49 11.44
N LEU A 17 0.17 11.76 10.31
CA LEU A 17 -0.23 10.36 10.27
C LEU A 17 0.61 9.51 11.23
N HIS A 18 1.92 9.71 11.25
CA HIS A 18 2.83 9.01 12.15
C HIS A 18 2.48 9.26 13.63
N GLN A 19 2.21 10.52 14.01
CA GLN A 19 1.80 10.86 15.37
C GLN A 19 0.47 10.20 15.74
N ALA A 20 -0.54 10.27 14.86
CA ALA A 20 -1.84 9.64 15.11
C ALA A 20 -1.73 8.11 15.27
N PHE A 21 -0.82 7.45 14.55
CA PHE A 21 -0.56 6.02 14.72
C PHE A 21 0.08 5.71 16.07
N ASN A 22 1.04 6.53 16.52
CA ASN A 22 1.70 6.35 17.82
C ASN A 22 0.74 6.60 19.00
N ASP A 23 -0.20 7.53 18.85
CA ASP A 23 -1.15 7.90 19.90
C ASP A 23 -2.42 7.02 19.91
N GLY A 24 -2.52 6.02 19.03
CA GLY A 24 -3.64 5.06 19.00
C GLY A 24 -4.88 5.53 18.20
N TYR A 25 -4.78 6.62 17.44
CA TYR A 25 -5.87 7.18 16.62
C TYR A 25 -5.79 6.80 15.13
N SER A 26 -5.10 5.71 14.79
CA SER A 26 -4.85 5.29 13.41
C SER A 26 -6.13 5.09 12.58
N LEU A 27 -7.17 4.50 13.15
CA LEU A 27 -8.43 4.28 12.45
C LEU A 27 -9.22 5.57 12.25
N ASP A 28 -9.25 6.45 13.24
CA ASP A 28 -10.01 7.70 13.19
C ASP A 28 -9.40 8.67 12.18
N ILE A 29 -8.07 8.80 12.15
CA ILE A 29 -7.40 9.68 11.19
C ILE A 29 -7.58 9.19 9.75
N LEU A 30 -7.52 7.87 9.49
CA LEU A 30 -7.75 7.32 8.15
C LEU A 30 -9.21 7.43 7.72
N LYS A 31 -10.17 7.28 8.64
CA LYS A 31 -11.59 7.49 8.35
C LYS A 31 -11.89 8.96 8.02
N LEU A 32 -11.23 9.89 8.69
CA LEU A 32 -11.36 11.33 8.44
C LEU A 32 -10.77 11.74 7.08
N LEU A 33 -9.58 11.24 6.74
CA LEU A 33 -8.82 11.69 5.57
C LEU A 33 -9.18 10.98 4.27
N MET A 34 -9.83 9.82 4.35
CA MET A 34 -10.14 9.00 3.19
C MET A 34 -11.65 8.81 3.06
N THR A 35 -12.12 8.79 1.82
CA THR A 35 -13.47 8.33 1.47
C THR A 35 -13.58 6.81 1.64
N ALA A 36 -14.80 6.27 1.56
CA ALA A 36 -15.02 4.82 1.59
C ALA A 36 -14.30 4.13 0.42
N ASP A 37 -14.46 4.65 -0.80
CA ASP A 37 -13.86 4.10 -2.01
C ASP A 37 -12.33 4.10 -1.95
N GLU A 38 -11.72 5.14 -1.37
CA GLU A 38 -10.26 5.20 -1.20
C GLU A 38 -9.75 4.15 -0.20
N ARG A 39 -10.52 3.85 0.87
CA ARG A 39 -10.18 2.78 1.80
C ARG A 39 -10.28 1.42 1.12
N ASP A 40 -11.33 1.18 0.33
CA ASP A 40 -11.48 -0.06 -0.44
C ASP A 40 -10.37 -0.23 -1.49
N ALA A 41 -9.97 0.86 -2.13
CA ALA A 41 -8.84 0.87 -3.04
C ALA A 41 -7.53 0.55 -2.31
N LEU A 42 -7.30 1.09 -1.11
CA LEU A 42 -6.11 0.79 -0.30
C LEU A 42 -6.07 -0.68 0.13
N ILE A 43 -7.20 -1.23 0.61
CA ILE A 43 -7.34 -2.66 0.95
C ILE A 43 -6.99 -3.53 -0.26
N THR A 44 -7.53 -3.18 -1.43
CA THR A 44 -7.27 -3.90 -2.68
C THR A 44 -5.79 -3.85 -3.06
N ARG A 45 -5.13 -2.69 -2.93
CA ARG A 45 -3.70 -2.54 -3.21
C ARG A 45 -2.83 -3.39 -2.27
N VAL A 46 -3.17 -3.46 -0.99
CA VAL A 46 -2.49 -4.33 -0.02
C VAL A 46 -2.62 -5.81 -0.43
N LYS A 47 -3.82 -6.26 -0.82
CA LYS A 47 -4.03 -7.64 -1.32
C LYS A 47 -3.21 -7.95 -2.56
N ILE A 48 -3.12 -7.00 -3.51
CA ILE A 48 -2.30 -7.15 -4.70
C ILE A 48 -0.82 -7.30 -4.33
N VAL A 49 -0.27 -6.41 -3.49
CA VAL A 49 1.13 -6.47 -3.08
C VAL A 49 1.44 -7.80 -2.38
N HIS A 50 0.60 -8.21 -1.44
CA HIS A 50 0.75 -9.49 -0.76
C HIS A 50 0.76 -10.66 -1.74
N SER A 51 -0.23 -10.76 -2.63
CA SER A 51 -0.33 -11.87 -3.59
C SER A 51 0.84 -11.89 -4.59
N LEU A 52 1.35 -10.72 -4.98
CA LEU A 52 2.51 -10.60 -5.86
C LEU A 52 3.82 -10.99 -5.18
N LEU A 53 3.94 -10.77 -3.86
CA LEU A 53 5.08 -11.21 -3.07
C LEU A 53 5.05 -12.72 -2.80
N ASP A 54 3.87 -13.25 -2.49
CA ASP A 54 3.64 -14.68 -2.26
C ASP A 54 3.89 -15.52 -3.53
N GLY A 55 3.43 -15.03 -4.69
CA GLY A 55 3.75 -15.63 -5.98
C GLY A 55 3.05 -16.96 -6.27
N SER A 56 2.15 -17.45 -5.41
CA SER A 56 1.38 -18.68 -5.65
C SER A 56 0.43 -18.60 -6.84
N ILE A 57 0.01 -17.39 -7.21
CA ILE A 57 -0.90 -17.14 -8.34
C ILE A 57 -0.33 -16.09 -9.29
N ASN A 58 -0.59 -16.26 -10.58
CA ASN A 58 -0.17 -15.29 -11.59
C ASN A 58 -1.13 -14.07 -11.65
N GLN A 59 -0.70 -13.00 -12.32
CA GLN A 59 -1.48 -11.74 -12.41
C GLN A 59 -2.88 -11.91 -13.01
N ARG A 60 -3.10 -12.88 -13.91
CA ARG A 60 -4.42 -13.13 -14.50
C ARG A 60 -5.35 -13.78 -13.48
N GLN A 61 -4.84 -14.77 -12.73
CA GLN A 61 -5.58 -15.40 -11.63
C GLN A 61 -5.89 -14.39 -10.52
N LEU A 62 -4.92 -13.53 -10.15
CA LEU A 62 -5.12 -12.47 -9.17
C LEU A 62 -6.21 -11.48 -9.59
N LYS A 63 -6.23 -11.10 -10.87
CA LYS A 63 -7.27 -10.25 -11.45
C LYS A 63 -8.66 -10.88 -11.28
N GLU A 64 -8.80 -12.16 -11.62
CA GLU A 64 -10.07 -12.91 -11.51
C GLU A 64 -10.53 -13.04 -10.06
N GLN A 65 -9.62 -13.39 -9.15
CA GLN A 65 -9.92 -13.56 -7.73
C GLN A 65 -10.34 -12.25 -7.05
N LEU A 66 -9.72 -11.12 -7.41
CA LEU A 66 -10.03 -9.82 -6.82
C LEU A 66 -11.14 -9.06 -7.56
N GLY A 67 -11.59 -9.55 -8.72
CA GLY A 67 -12.61 -8.87 -9.53
C GLY A 67 -12.17 -7.50 -10.06
N ILE A 68 -10.86 -7.27 -10.24
CA ILE A 68 -10.30 -5.97 -10.63
C ILE A 68 -9.83 -5.92 -12.08
N GLY A 69 -9.58 -4.73 -12.61
CA GLY A 69 -8.97 -4.56 -13.93
C GLY A 69 -7.50 -5.01 -13.97
N ILE A 70 -7.06 -5.62 -15.08
CA ILE A 70 -5.66 -6.05 -15.25
C ILE A 70 -4.68 -4.88 -15.11
N ALA A 71 -5.07 -3.68 -15.54
CA ALA A 71 -4.26 -2.48 -15.41
C ALA A 71 -3.91 -2.15 -13.94
N THR A 72 -4.79 -2.45 -13.00
CA THR A 72 -4.54 -2.25 -11.56
C THR A 72 -3.49 -3.24 -11.05
N VAL A 73 -3.58 -4.51 -11.47
CA VAL A 73 -2.58 -5.53 -11.14
C VAL A 73 -1.21 -5.19 -11.75
N THR A 74 -1.19 -4.78 -13.02
CA THR A 74 0.06 -4.40 -13.71
C THR A 74 0.73 -3.19 -13.05
N ARG A 75 -0.03 -2.16 -12.66
CA ARG A 75 0.51 -1.03 -11.89
C ARG A 75 1.13 -1.49 -10.57
N GLY A 76 0.44 -2.35 -9.82
CA GLY A 76 0.98 -2.91 -8.58
C GLY A 76 2.28 -3.69 -8.79
N SER A 77 2.34 -4.54 -9.83
CA SER A 77 3.55 -5.31 -10.16
C SER A 77 4.73 -4.41 -10.56
N ASN A 78 4.50 -3.35 -11.31
CA ASN A 78 5.56 -2.42 -11.69
C ASN A 78 6.06 -1.63 -10.48
N SER A 79 5.16 -1.09 -9.64
CA SER A 79 5.57 -0.39 -8.41
C SER A 79 6.37 -1.29 -7.48
N LEU A 80 6.02 -2.59 -7.37
CA LEU A 80 6.76 -3.54 -6.55
C LEU A 80 8.15 -3.88 -7.10
N LYS A 81 8.40 -3.74 -8.41
CA LYS A 81 9.73 -3.94 -9.00
C LYS A 81 10.67 -2.77 -8.75
N GLU A 82 10.11 -1.59 -8.48
CA GLU A 82 10.86 -0.34 -8.29
C GLU A 82 11.26 -0.09 -6.83
N VAL A 83 10.75 -0.88 -5.88
CA VAL A 83 11.11 -0.74 -4.46
C VAL A 83 12.56 -1.16 -4.21
N THR A 84 13.18 -0.60 -3.18
CA THR A 84 14.54 -0.99 -2.80
C THR A 84 14.56 -2.43 -2.26
N PRO A 85 15.70 -3.15 -2.40
CA PRO A 85 15.83 -4.51 -1.87
C PRO A 85 15.53 -4.62 -0.37
N GLU A 86 15.94 -3.62 0.42
CA GLU A 86 15.71 -3.59 1.86
C GLU A 86 14.23 -3.46 2.19
N PHE A 87 13.52 -2.57 1.48
CA PHE A 87 12.09 -2.39 1.68
C PHE A 87 11.30 -3.62 1.22
N LYS A 88 11.71 -4.24 0.10
CA LYS A 88 11.11 -5.50 -0.35
C LYS A 88 11.24 -6.59 0.71
N LYS A 89 12.44 -6.77 1.27
CA LYS A 89 12.69 -7.76 2.32
C LYS A 89 11.85 -7.48 3.57
N TRP A 90 11.69 -6.21 3.94
CA TRP A 90 10.79 -5.84 5.04
C TRP A 90 9.33 -6.21 4.72
N LEU A 91 8.85 -5.94 3.51
CA LEU A 91 7.50 -6.34 3.08
C LEU A 91 7.32 -7.86 3.13
N GLU A 92 8.27 -8.63 2.60
CA GLU A 92 8.25 -10.10 2.66
C GLU A 92 8.17 -10.59 4.12
N ASN A 93 8.92 -9.98 5.04
CA ASN A 93 8.83 -10.34 6.45
C ASN A 93 7.45 -10.05 7.06
N ILE A 94 6.85 -8.90 6.74
CA ILE A 94 5.53 -8.53 7.27
C ILE A 94 4.40 -9.38 6.67
N PHE A 95 4.49 -9.71 5.37
CA PHE A 95 3.40 -10.41 4.69
C PHE A 95 3.51 -11.93 4.74
N LEU A 96 4.74 -12.48 4.66
CA LEU A 96 4.94 -13.93 4.49
C LEU A 96 5.35 -14.62 5.80
N ASN A 97 6.01 -13.92 6.72
CA ASN A 97 6.47 -14.52 7.97
C ASN A 97 5.47 -14.37 9.14
N SER A 98 4.36 -13.64 8.96
CA SER A 98 3.28 -13.54 9.96
C SER A 98 2.32 -14.73 10.01
N ASN A 99 2.67 -15.83 9.32
CA ASN A 99 1.94 -17.11 9.36
C ASN A 99 2.55 -18.16 10.32
N ASN A 100 3.35 -17.75 11.31
CA ASN A 100 3.80 -18.60 12.43
C ASN A 100 3.34 -18.04 13.77
#